data_AF-A0A1I5XBT5-F1
#
_entry.id   AF-A0A1I5XBT5-F1
#
_cell.length_a   1.000
_cell.length_b   1.000
_cell.length_c   1.000
_cell.angle_alpha   90.00
_cell.angle_beta   90.00
_cell.angle_gamma   90.00
#
_symmetry.space_group_name_H-M   'P 1'
#
loop_
_entity.id
_entity.type
_entity.pdbx_description
1 polymer ?
#
loop_
_entity_poly.entity_id
_entity_poly.type
_entity_poly.pdbx_seq_one_letter_code
_entity_poly.pdbx_strand_id
1 'polypeptide(L)'
;MNKQVVFQTMYWIAFIIGSGSWYYVFTMDYGIVYTIIITFFTGIWAVLVAAAALKNKLLIVLSVLMFLSPYLLFAFTLLFLN
;
A
#
# COMPACT_ATOMS: atom_id res chain seq x y z
N MET A 1 -21.93 -15.74 -3.45
CA MET A 1 -21.32 -14.39 -3.36
C MET A 1 -20.68 -14.05 -4.71
N ASN A 2 -20.89 -12.85 -5.25
CA ASN A 2 -20.33 -12.46 -6.55
C ASN A 2 -18.79 -12.41 -6.47
N LYS A 3 -18.08 -13.16 -7.34
CA LYS A 3 -16.60 -13.21 -7.38
C LYS A 3 -15.97 -11.82 -7.46
N GLN A 4 -16.58 -10.91 -8.22
CA GLN A 4 -16.11 -9.53 -8.34
C GLN A 4 -16.14 -8.79 -7.01
N VAL A 5 -17.22 -8.96 -6.24
CA VAL A 5 -17.36 -8.37 -4.90
C VAL A 5 -16.29 -8.94 -3.96
N VAL A 6 -16.02 -10.25 -4.03
CA VAL A 6 -14.97 -10.87 -3.20
C VAL A 6 -13.60 -10.24 -3.47
N PHE A 7 -13.22 -10.11 -4.75
CA PHE A 7 -11.93 -9.51 -5.11
C PHE A 7 -11.85 -8.02 -4.75
N GLN A 8 -12.94 -7.27 -4.89
CA GLN A 8 -13.00 -5.88 -4.43
C GLN A 8 -12.80 -5.78 -2.91
N THR A 9 -13.47 -6.64 -2.14
CA THR A 9 -13.29 -6.67 -0.69
C THR A 9 -11.85 -7.01 -0.30
N MET A 10 -11.25 -8.02 -0.94
CA MET A 10 -9.85 -8.39 -0.69
C MET A 10 -8.88 -7.26 -1.03
N TYR A 11 -9.12 -6.56 -2.14
CA TYR A 11 -8.34 -5.38 -2.54
C TYR A 11 -8.42 -4.29 -1.47
N TRP A 12 -9.63 -3.90 -1.06
CA TRP A 12 -9.82 -2.80 -0.12
C TRP A 12 -9.28 -3.11 1.28
N ILE A 13 -9.39 -4.37 1.74
CA ILE A 13 -8.77 -4.80 3.00
C ILE A 13 -7.25 -4.58 2.93
N ALA A 14 -6.59 -5.06 1.87
CA ALA A 14 -5.15 -4.88 1.72
C ALA A 14 -4.76 -3.40 1.63
N PHE A 15 -5.53 -2.62 0.87
CA PHE A 15 -5.29 -1.18 0.71
C PHE A 15 -5.43 -0.41 2.04
N ILE A 16 -6.45 -0.73 2.84
CA ILE A 16 -6.67 -0.12 4.16
C ILE A 16 -5.55 -0.51 5.13
N ILE A 17 -5.11 -1.77 5.14
CA ILE A 17 -4.00 -2.21 6.01
C ILE A 17 -2.70 -1.49 5.62
N GLY A 18 -2.37 -1.45 4.33
CA GLY A 18 -1.18 -0.76 3.83
C GLY A 18 -1.21 0.74 4.15
N SER A 19 -2.31 1.42 3.85
CA SER A 19 -2.48 2.84 4.14
C SER A 19 -2.49 3.12 5.64
N GLY A 20 -3.17 2.28 6.43
CA GLY A 20 -3.26 2.42 7.88
C GLY A 20 -1.94 2.22 8.60
N SER A 21 -1.00 1.46 8.01
CA SER A 21 0.33 1.27 8.59
C SER A 21 1.16 2.56 8.71
N TRP A 22 0.76 3.64 8.03
CA TRP A 22 1.34 4.97 8.21
C TRP A 22 1.15 5.53 9.62
N TYR A 23 0.15 5.08 10.36
CA TYR A 23 -0.03 5.42 11.76
C TYR A 23 1.19 5.02 12.62
N TYR A 24 1.86 3.92 12.27
CA TYR A 24 3.03 3.45 13.02
C TYR A 24 4.22 4.40 12.91
N VAL A 25 4.38 5.10 11.79
CA VAL A 25 5.44 6.11 11.58
C VAL A 25 5.42 7.17 12.70
N PHE A 26 4.24 7.53 13.20
CA PHE A 26 4.07 8.60 14.19
C PHE A 26 3.94 8.11 15.62
N THR A 27 3.79 6.81 15.84
CA THR A 27 3.40 6.26 17.16
C THR A 27 4.29 5.16 17.70
N MET A 28 5.19 4.61 16.88
CA MET A 28 6.07 3.51 17.27
C MET A 28 7.52 3.82 16.93
N ASP A 29 8.44 3.37 17.79
CA ASP A 29 9.85 3.30 17.47
C ASP A 29 10.05 2.39 16.26
N TYR A 30 10.85 2.82 15.28
CA TYR A 30 11.01 2.15 13.98
C TYR A 30 9.69 2.02 13.18
N GLY A 31 8.69 2.88 13.46
CA GLY A 31 7.42 2.94 12.74
C GLY A 31 7.54 2.82 11.23
N ILE A 32 8.50 3.54 10.65
CA ILE A 32 8.78 3.52 9.21
C ILE A 32 9.20 2.15 8.68
N VAL A 33 9.94 1.34 9.46
CA VAL A 33 10.35 -0.01 9.07
C VAL A 33 9.12 -0.92 8.99
N TYR A 34 8.22 -0.84 9.99
CA TYR A 34 6.96 -1.58 9.95
C TYR A 34 6.09 -1.17 8.76
N THR A 35 5.97 0.14 8.49
CA THR A 35 5.24 0.66 7.34
C THR A 35 5.80 0.14 6.01
N ILE A 36 7.13 0.12 5.83
CA ILE A 36 7.77 -0.44 4.64
C ILE A 36 7.39 -1.91 4.44
N ILE A 37 7.51 -2.72 5.49
CA ILE A 37 7.19 -4.15 5.42
C ILE A 37 5.72 -4.37 5.06
N ILE A 38 4.81 -3.65 5.72
CA ILE A 38 3.37 -3.82 5.52
C ILE A 38 2.96 -3.34 4.12
N THR A 39 3.40 -2.17 3.69
CA THR A 39 3.10 -1.63 2.34
C THR A 39 3.73 -2.46 1.23
N PHE A 40 4.87 -3.11 1.46
CA PHE A 40 5.46 -4.06 0.52
C PHE A 40 4.51 -5.24 0.25
N PHE A 41 4.10 -5.97 1.30
CA PHE A 41 3.24 -7.14 1.14
C PHE A 41 1.81 -6.78 0.69
N THR A 42 1.21 -5.77 1.31
CA THR A 42 -0.16 -5.34 0.95
C THR A 42 -0.22 -4.68 -0.42
N GLY A 43 0.81 -3.92 -0.81
CA GLY A 43 0.93 -3.29 -2.12
C GLY A 43 1.06 -4.31 -3.24
N ILE A 44 1.98 -5.27 -3.13
CA ILE A 44 2.13 -6.35 -4.11
C ILE A 44 0.83 -7.14 -4.24
N TRP A 45 0.22 -7.52 -3.11
CA TRP A 45 -1.05 -8.24 -3.13
C TRP A 45 -2.17 -7.44 -3.81
N ALA A 46 -2.31 -6.16 -3.47
CA ALA A 46 -3.32 -5.29 -4.06
C ALA A 46 -3.10 -5.08 -5.57
N VAL A 47 -1.85 -4.95 -6.02
CA VAL A 47 -1.48 -4.93 -7.45
C VAL A 47 -1.95 -6.22 -8.14
N LEU A 48 -1.65 -7.39 -7.56
CA LEU A 48 -2.03 -8.68 -8.14
C LEU A 48 -3.55 -8.81 -8.26
N VAL A 49 -4.31 -8.47 -7.21
CA VAL A 49 -5.77 -8.50 -7.24
C VAL A 49 -6.33 -7.50 -8.26
N ALA A 50 -5.80 -6.27 -8.28
CA ALA A 50 -6.24 -5.23 -9.20
C ALA A 50 -5.95 -5.58 -10.67
N ALA A 51 -4.79 -6.17 -10.96
CA ALA A 51 -4.36 -6.51 -12.31
C ALA A 51 -4.99 -7.81 -12.82
N ALA A 52 -4.95 -8.88 -12.04
CA ALA A 52 -5.37 -10.21 -12.49
C ALA A 52 -6.89 -10.40 -12.40
N ALA A 53 -7.51 -9.96 -11.30
CA ALA A 53 -8.91 -10.25 -11.03
C ALA A 53 -9.85 -9.11 -11.44
N LEU A 54 -9.49 -7.86 -11.09
CA LEU A 54 -10.35 -6.70 -11.32
C LEU A 54 -10.07 -5.99 -12.66
N LYS A 55 -8.88 -6.17 -13.22
CA LYS A 55 -8.39 -5.53 -14.45
C LYS A 55 -8.60 -4.01 -14.47
N ASN A 56 -8.49 -3.37 -13.30
CA ASN A 56 -8.77 -1.94 -13.13
C ASN A 56 -7.47 -1.15 -12.98
N LYS A 57 -7.14 -0.34 -13.99
CA LYS A 57 -5.90 0.46 -14.03
C LYS A 57 -5.76 1.43 -12.85
N LEU A 58 -6.87 2.05 -12.40
CA LEU A 58 -6.83 2.97 -11.27
C LEU A 58 -6.40 2.25 -9.99
N LEU A 59 -6.95 1.06 -9.74
CA LEU A 59 -6.62 0.25 -8.56
C LEU A 59 -5.17 -0.26 -8.59
N ILE A 60 -4.66 -0.58 -9.78
CA ILE A 60 -3.24 -0.91 -9.97
C ILE A 60 -2.37 0.29 -9.58
N VAL A 61 -2.67 1.47 -10.13
CA VAL A 61 -1.91 2.71 -9.84
C VAL A 61 -1.95 3.05 -8.35
N LEU A 62 -3.11 2.96 -7.70
CA LEU A 62 -3.23 3.18 -6.26
C LEU A 62 -2.37 2.20 -5.45
N SER A 63 -2.34 0.93 -5.84
CA SER A 63 -1.54 -0.09 -5.15
C SER A 63 -0.03 0.13 -5.32
N VAL A 64 0.39 0.53 -6.53
CA VAL A 64 1.79 0.90 -6.80
C VAL A 64 2.17 2.15 -6.01
N LEU A 65 1.31 3.16 -5.95
CA LEU A 65 1.55 4.36 -5.13
C LEU A 65 1.65 4.01 -3.64
N MET A 66 0.78 3.15 -3.13
CA MET A 66 0.84 2.67 -1.74
C MET A 66 2.17 1.95 -1.46
N PHE A 67 2.58 1.05 -2.36
CA PHE A 67 3.86 0.35 -2.29
C PHE A 67 5.05 1.32 -2.28
N LEU A 68 5.04 2.31 -3.18
CA LEU A 68 6.12 3.28 -3.31
C LEU A 68 6.12 4.35 -2.21
N SER A 69 5.00 4.54 -1.50
CA SER A 69 4.80 5.65 -0.58
C SER A 69 5.90 5.81 0.50
N PRO A 70 6.42 4.76 1.15
CA PRO A 70 7.46 4.95 2.17
C PRO A 70 8.80 5.38 1.56
N TYR A 71 9.10 4.90 0.35
CA TYR A 71 10.31 5.25 -0.38
C TYR A 71 10.25 6.70 -0.90
N LEU A 72 9.06 7.17 -1.27
CA LEU A 72 8.84 8.58 -1.63
C LEU A 72 9.08 9.51 -0.44
N LEU A 73 8.62 9.13 0.76
CA LEU A 73 8.94 9.89 1.96
C LEU A 73 10.45 9.91 2.20
N PHE A 74 11.12 8.76 2.13
CA PHE A 74 12.56 8.69 2.33
C PHE A 74 13.34 9.55 1.33
N ALA A 75 12.97 9.51 0.05
CA ALA A 75 13.55 10.37 -0.97
C ALA A 75 13.30 11.86 -0.68
N PHE A 76 12.09 12.23 -0.26
CA PHE A 76 11.74 13.60 0.11
C PHE A 76 12.59 14.08 1.29
N THR A 77 12.72 13.28 2.35
CA THR A 77 13.55 13.63 3.51
C THR A 77 15.01 13.83 3.14
N LEU A 78 15.56 13.01 2.24
CA LEU A 78 16.95 13.12 1.81
C LEU A 78 17.22 14.35 0.94
N LEU A 79 16.24 14.75 0.11
CA LEU A 79 16.40 15.83 -0.86
C LEU A 79 16.11 17.22 -0.28
N PHE A 80 15.23 17.32 0.73
CA PHE A 80 14.71 18.62 1.21
C PHE A 80 14.96 18.91 2.69
N LEU A 81 15.32 17.90 3.49
CA LEU A 81 15.51 18.05 4.94
C LEU A 81 16.94 17.72 5.42
N ASN A 82 17.84 17.36 4.49
CA ASN A 82 19.29 17.45 4.68
C ASN A 82 19.77 18.85 4.25
#